data_AF-A0AAW6HQC1-F1
#
_entry.id   AF-A0AAW6HQC1-F1
#
_cell.length_a   1.000
_cell.length_b   1.000
_cell.length_c   1.000
_cell.angle_alpha   90.00
_cell.angle_beta   90.00
_cell.angle_gamma   90.00
#
_symmetry.space_group_name_H-M   'P 1'
#
loop_
_entity.id
_entity.type
_entity.pdbx_description
1 polymer ?
#
loop_
_entity_poly.entity_id
_entity_poly.type
_entity_poly.pdbx_seq_one_letter_code
_entity_poly.pdbx_strand_id
1 'polypeptide(L)'
;MLIDVSYFTSGPRHIENASVAEMPSPQSLAVNEVINGYIKAFQTEFLHTAVGFSLSQAITDYLEIVEREKEDSSDEVDILEKDEPQSGYALLCEKLSEPFADYVFFHILRDMNTQATITGLVRLKCANEYISPIKRQVSVWNSMVKKNRLFVEWAMSDDCPFTGLKIQKNLLTPINAFNL
;
A
#
# COMPACT_ATOMS: atom_id res chain seq x y z
N MET A 1 1.43 10.33 -3.04
CA MET A 1 1.04 9.10 -2.31
C MET A 1 1.58 7.88 -3.05
N LEU A 2 2.05 6.88 -2.32
CA LEU A 2 2.79 5.73 -2.85
C LEU A 2 1.90 4.74 -3.61
N ILE A 3 0.68 4.56 -3.13
CA ILE A 3 -0.39 3.77 -3.76
C ILE A 3 -1.69 4.55 -3.68
N ASP A 4 -2.70 4.16 -4.44
CA ASP A 4 -4.06 4.69 -4.35
C ASP A 4 -5.10 3.57 -4.19
N VAL A 5 -6.38 3.93 -4.21
CA VAL A 5 -7.49 2.99 -4.01
C VAL A 5 -7.55 1.89 -5.08
N SER A 6 -7.00 2.10 -6.28
CA SER A 6 -7.06 1.15 -7.39
C SER A 6 -6.50 -0.23 -7.00
N TYR A 7 -5.48 -0.28 -6.13
CA TYR A 7 -4.87 -1.49 -5.58
C TYR A 7 -5.84 -2.39 -4.80
N PHE A 8 -7.00 -1.86 -4.41
CA PHE A 8 -8.02 -2.56 -3.61
C PHE A 8 -9.32 -2.79 -4.38
N THR A 9 -9.38 -2.40 -5.65
CA THR A 9 -10.59 -2.57 -6.48
C THR A 9 -10.67 -3.95 -7.13
N SER A 10 -9.57 -4.69 -7.22
CA SER A 10 -9.53 -6.01 -7.87
C SER A 10 -8.44 -6.93 -7.27
N GLY A 11 -8.43 -8.19 -7.71
CA GLY A 11 -7.41 -9.16 -7.32
C GLY A 11 -7.44 -9.55 -5.84
N PRO A 12 -6.30 -9.97 -5.26
CA PRO A 12 -6.26 -10.52 -3.90
C PRO A 12 -6.50 -9.46 -2.81
N ARG A 13 -6.40 -8.16 -3.10
CA ARG A 13 -6.68 -7.10 -2.13
C ARG A 13 -8.07 -6.49 -2.32
N HIS A 14 -8.92 -7.13 -3.13
CA HIS A 14 -10.25 -6.62 -3.43
C HIS A 14 -11.07 -6.39 -2.15
N ILE A 15 -11.53 -5.14 -1.99
CA ILE A 15 -12.45 -4.69 -0.97
C ILE A 15 -13.80 -4.41 -1.64
N GLU A 16 -14.87 -5.00 -1.11
CA GLU A 16 -16.23 -4.79 -1.62
C GLU A 16 -16.59 -3.30 -1.62
N ASN A 17 -17.18 -2.82 -2.71
CA ASN A 17 -17.56 -1.42 -2.96
C ASN A 17 -16.40 -0.44 -3.19
N ALA A 18 -15.13 -0.84 -3.07
CA ALA A 18 -14.02 -0.02 -3.56
C ALA A 18 -14.13 0.09 -5.09
N SER A 19 -14.11 1.31 -5.64
CA SER A 19 -14.24 1.54 -7.09
C SER A 19 -13.57 2.83 -7.52
N VAL A 20 -12.99 2.84 -8.72
CA VAL A 20 -12.46 4.05 -9.38
C VAL A 20 -13.34 4.49 -10.55
N ALA A 21 -14.60 4.06 -10.57
CA ALA A 21 -15.56 4.44 -11.61
C ALA A 21 -15.78 5.97 -11.64
N GLU A 22 -16.03 6.51 -12.85
CA GLU A 22 -16.27 7.94 -13.09
C GLU A 22 -17.48 8.48 -12.30
N MET A 23 -18.50 7.65 -12.09
CA MET A 23 -19.65 7.94 -11.22
C MET A 23 -19.77 6.89 -10.10
N PRO A 24 -19.00 7.02 -9.02
CA PRO A 24 -19.05 6.09 -7.90
C PRO A 24 -20.32 6.29 -7.08
N SER A 25 -20.86 5.21 -6.51
CA SER A 25 -22.00 5.30 -5.59
C SER A 25 -21.57 5.97 -4.27
N PRO A 26 -22.50 6.53 -3.46
CA PRO A 26 -22.18 7.08 -2.15
C PRO A 26 -21.46 6.07 -1.23
N GLN A 27 -21.81 4.79 -1.34
CA GLN A 27 -21.14 3.73 -0.59
C GLN A 27 -19.70 3.52 -1.05
N SER A 28 -19.44 3.62 -2.35
CA SER A 28 -18.10 3.50 -2.91
C SER A 28 -17.22 4.67 -2.52
N LEU A 29 -17.76 5.90 -2.54
CA LEU A 29 -17.05 7.09 -2.06
C LEU A 29 -16.62 6.93 -0.60
N ALA A 30 -17.53 6.51 0.28
CA ALA A 30 -17.21 6.28 1.69
C ALA A 30 -16.13 5.20 1.89
N VAL A 31 -16.19 4.09 1.14
CA VAL A 31 -15.17 3.04 1.21
C VAL A 31 -13.81 3.54 0.71
N ASN A 32 -13.78 4.28 -0.40
CA ASN A 32 -12.56 4.86 -0.95
C ASN A 32 -11.92 5.88 0.01
N GLU A 33 -12.73 6.73 0.66
CA GLU A 33 -12.28 7.67 1.68
C GLU A 33 -11.63 6.95 2.87
N VAL A 34 -12.25 5.86 3.34
CA VAL A 34 -11.67 5.03 4.41
C VAL A 34 -10.33 4.44 3.96
N ILE A 35 -10.26 3.82 2.78
CA ILE A 35 -9.02 3.25 2.24
C ILE A 35 -7.93 4.32 2.14
N ASN A 36 -8.23 5.48 1.57
CA ASN A 36 -7.32 6.61 1.48
C ASN A 36 -6.86 7.09 2.87
N GLY A 37 -7.74 7.07 3.87
CA GLY A 37 -7.41 7.34 5.26
C GLY A 37 -6.33 6.38 5.80
N TYR A 38 -6.48 5.07 5.56
CA TYR A 38 -5.46 4.07 5.93
C TYR A 38 -4.15 4.30 5.17
N ILE A 39 -4.19 4.53 3.86
CA ILE A 39 -2.99 4.77 3.06
C ILE A 39 -2.20 5.97 3.64
N LYS A 40 -2.88 7.10 3.86
CA LYS A 40 -2.26 8.30 4.43
C LYS A 40 -1.70 8.07 5.84
N ALA A 41 -2.45 7.38 6.70
CA ALA A 41 -2.04 7.13 8.08
C ALA A 41 -0.78 6.25 8.17
N PHE A 42 -0.66 5.25 7.28
CA PHE A 42 0.40 4.25 7.36
C PHE A 42 1.61 4.52 6.44
N GLN A 43 1.50 5.42 5.46
CA GLN A 43 2.58 5.66 4.48
C GLN A 43 3.89 6.10 5.15
N THR A 44 3.83 7.12 6.01
CA THR A 44 5.03 7.66 6.65
C THR A 44 5.70 6.62 7.55
N GLU A 45 4.92 5.90 8.35
CA GLU A 45 5.44 4.84 9.22
C GLU A 45 6.07 3.72 8.39
N PHE A 46 5.38 3.26 7.34
CA PHE A 46 5.88 2.21 6.46
C PHE A 46 7.20 2.61 5.79
N LEU A 47 7.26 3.80 5.18
CA LEU A 47 8.48 4.28 4.54
C LEU A 47 9.64 4.40 5.55
N HIS A 48 9.36 4.99 6.72
CA HIS A 48 10.37 5.12 7.78
C HIS A 48 10.95 3.76 8.19
N THR A 49 10.09 2.74 8.30
CA THR A 49 10.50 1.39 8.72
C THR A 49 11.07 0.55 7.57
N ALA A 50 10.73 0.84 6.31
CA ALA A 50 11.21 0.12 5.14
C ALA A 50 12.56 0.62 4.63
N VAL A 51 12.78 1.93 4.62
CA VAL A 51 13.99 2.55 4.04
C VAL A 51 14.84 3.37 5.01
N GLY A 52 14.30 3.71 6.18
CA GLY A 52 14.94 4.57 7.18
C GLY A 52 14.56 6.05 7.06
N PHE A 53 14.87 6.82 8.11
CA PHE A 53 14.41 8.20 8.28
C PHE A 53 14.73 9.14 7.11
N SER A 54 16.01 9.31 6.77
CA SER A 54 16.43 10.28 5.76
C SER A 54 15.81 10.00 4.39
N LEU A 55 15.78 8.73 3.96
CA LEU A 55 15.20 8.38 2.67
C LEU A 55 13.66 8.42 2.69
N SER A 56 13.02 8.11 3.81
CA SER A 56 11.57 8.23 3.95
C SER A 56 11.07 9.67 3.77
N GLN A 57 11.83 10.66 4.26
CA GLN A 57 11.53 12.08 4.03
C GLN A 57 11.68 12.44 2.55
N ALA A 58 12.82 12.09 1.94
CA ALA A 58 13.07 12.37 0.53
C ALA A 58 12.02 11.74 -0.40
N ILE A 59 11.57 10.52 -0.11
CA ILE A 59 10.49 9.87 -0.87
C ILE A 59 9.16 10.60 -0.66
N THR A 60 8.87 11.05 0.56
CA THR A 60 7.63 11.79 0.85
C THR A 60 7.61 13.10 0.07
N ASP A 61 8.70 13.86 0.09
CA ASP A 61 8.84 15.10 -0.67
C ASP A 61 8.69 14.85 -2.18
N TYR A 62 9.32 13.79 -2.69
CA TYR A 62 9.18 13.37 -4.09
C TYR A 62 7.72 13.06 -4.45
N LEU A 63 7.02 12.30 -3.61
CA LEU A 63 5.62 11.95 -3.84
C LEU A 63 4.69 13.16 -3.80
N GLU A 64 4.96 14.16 -2.96
CA GLU A 64 4.20 15.41 -2.91
C GLU A 64 4.39 16.24 -4.18
N ILE A 65 5.61 16.32 -4.71
CA ILE A 65 5.90 17.01 -5.98
C ILE A 65 5.12 16.34 -7.12
N VAL A 66 5.20 15.01 -7.22
CA VAL A 66 4.48 14.23 -8.25
C VAL A 66 2.97 14.41 -8.15
N GLU A 67 2.41 14.53 -6.95
CA GLU A 67 0.98 14.80 -6.77
C GLU A 67 0.57 16.19 -7.24
N ARG A 68 1.34 17.22 -6.88
CA ARG A 68 1.08 18.59 -7.34
C ARG A 68 1.15 18.71 -8.85
N GLU A 69 2.16 18.10 -9.47
CA GLU A 69 2.30 18.09 -10.93
C GLU A 69 1.09 17.43 -11.62
N LYS A 70 0.53 16.36 -11.04
CA LYS A 70 -0.70 15.74 -11.55
C LYS A 70 -1.91 16.65 -11.41
N GLU A 71 -2.07 17.32 -10.27
CA GLU A 71 -3.16 18.27 -10.03
C GLU A 71 -3.07 19.47 -10.98
N ASP A 72 -1.89 20.06 -11.16
CA ASP A 72 -1.66 21.21 -12.04
C ASP A 72 -1.79 20.86 -13.53
N SER A 73 -1.46 19.61 -13.91
CA SER A 73 -1.63 19.11 -15.29
C SER A 73 -3.09 18.80 -15.67
N SER A 74 -4.02 18.80 -14.72
CA SER A 74 -5.43 18.48 -14.99
C SER A 74 -6.18 19.61 -15.73
N ASP A 75 -5.60 20.80 -15.82
CA ASP A 75 -6.18 21.98 -16.52
C ASP A 75 -5.66 22.18 -17.96
N GLU A 76 -4.65 21.44 -18.42
CA GLU A 76 -4.22 21.47 -19.82
C GLU A 76 -4.24 20.05 -20.41
N VAL A 77 -5.16 19.83 -21.36
CA VAL A 77 -5.04 18.73 -22.32
C VAL A 77 -3.64 18.83 -22.91
N ASP A 78 -2.75 17.89 -22.62
CA ASP A 78 -1.92 17.22 -23.61
C ASP A 78 -0.66 16.47 -23.09
N ILE A 79 -0.28 15.47 -23.88
CA ILE A 79 1.11 15.24 -24.35
C ILE A 79 2.11 14.54 -23.40
N LEU A 80 2.36 13.28 -23.80
CA LEU A 80 3.63 12.54 -23.78
C LEU A 80 3.90 11.68 -22.54
N GLU A 81 3.79 10.37 -22.77
CA GLU A 81 4.90 9.43 -22.59
C GLU A 81 6.25 10.15 -22.83
N LYS A 82 6.78 10.82 -21.80
CA LYS A 82 8.17 11.23 -21.80
C LYS A 82 8.97 10.04 -21.34
N ASP A 83 9.79 9.54 -22.26
CA ASP A 83 11.00 8.75 -22.03
C ASP A 83 12.00 9.51 -21.13
N GLU A 84 11.56 9.97 -19.97
CA GLU A 84 12.46 10.42 -18.92
C GLU A 84 13.04 9.17 -18.23
N PRO A 85 14.36 9.14 -17.97
CA PRO A 85 14.95 8.06 -17.22
C PRO A 85 14.21 7.96 -15.89
N GLN A 86 13.59 6.80 -15.63
CA GLN A 86 12.83 6.54 -14.41
C GLN A 86 13.71 6.96 -13.22
N SER A 87 13.31 8.05 -12.54
CA SER A 87 14.04 8.56 -11.39
C SER A 87 14.30 7.42 -10.41
N GLY A 88 15.46 7.41 -9.76
CA GLY A 88 15.75 6.38 -8.74
C GLY A 88 14.62 6.28 -7.71
N TYR A 89 13.99 7.41 -7.36
CA TYR A 89 12.83 7.44 -6.47
C TYR A 89 11.59 6.79 -7.06
N ALA A 90 11.35 6.93 -8.37
CA ALA A 90 10.24 6.25 -9.05
C ALA A 90 10.42 4.73 -9.02
N LEU A 91 11.63 4.23 -9.29
CA LEU A 91 11.97 2.81 -9.18
C LEU A 91 11.82 2.31 -7.74
N LEU A 92 12.28 3.09 -6.76
CA LEU A 92 12.13 2.76 -5.35
C LEU A 92 10.65 2.66 -4.94
N CYS A 93 9.83 3.62 -5.36
CA CYS A 93 8.39 3.61 -5.14
C CYS A 93 7.72 2.37 -5.77
N GLU A 94 8.12 2.00 -6.99
CA GLU A 94 7.63 0.79 -7.67
C GLU A 94 7.94 -0.49 -6.87
N LYS A 95 9.15 -0.62 -6.32
CA LYS A 95 9.51 -1.79 -5.49
C LYS A 95 8.75 -1.84 -4.16
N LEU A 96 8.35 -0.68 -3.62
CA LEU A 96 7.70 -0.56 -2.31
C LEU A 96 6.16 -0.55 -2.38
N SER A 97 5.55 -0.26 -3.53
CA SER A 97 4.10 -0.11 -3.69
C SER A 97 3.33 -1.38 -3.28
N GLU A 98 3.73 -2.53 -3.82
CA GLU A 98 3.10 -3.82 -3.56
C GLU A 98 3.21 -4.30 -2.09
N PRO A 99 4.40 -4.27 -1.45
CA PRO A 99 4.49 -4.53 -0.02
C PRO A 99 3.70 -3.51 0.82
N PHE A 100 3.69 -2.23 0.43
CA PHE A 100 2.91 -1.23 1.15
C PHE A 100 1.40 -1.47 1.03
N ALA A 101 0.92 -1.89 -0.14
CA ALA A 101 -0.48 -2.27 -0.34
C ALA A 101 -0.88 -3.47 0.55
N ASP A 102 0.01 -4.46 0.71
CA ASP A 102 -0.21 -5.55 1.67
C ASP A 102 -0.21 -5.05 3.13
N TYR A 103 0.66 -4.11 3.48
CA TYR A 103 0.73 -3.52 4.82
C TYR A 103 -0.57 -2.79 5.17
N VAL A 104 -1.05 -1.92 4.27
CA VAL A 104 -2.32 -1.21 4.41
C VAL A 104 -3.47 -2.20 4.49
N PHE A 105 -3.51 -3.19 3.59
CA PHE A 105 -4.57 -4.20 3.59
C PHE A 105 -4.60 -4.98 4.91
N PHE A 106 -3.44 -5.39 5.42
CA PHE A 106 -3.34 -6.07 6.71
C PHE A 106 -3.97 -5.27 7.86
N HIS A 107 -3.70 -3.96 7.94
CA HIS A 107 -4.29 -3.11 8.99
C HIS A 107 -5.79 -2.91 8.82
N ILE A 108 -6.28 -2.76 7.59
CA ILE A 108 -7.73 -2.76 7.31
C ILE A 108 -8.36 -4.06 7.80
N LEU A 109 -7.78 -5.22 7.43
CA LEU A 109 -8.26 -6.54 7.87
C LEU A 109 -8.23 -6.69 9.40
N ARG A 110 -7.23 -6.10 10.05
CA ARG A 110 -7.06 -6.13 11.51
C ARG A 110 -8.16 -5.36 12.21
N ASP A 111 -8.37 -4.12 11.82
CA ASP A 111 -9.31 -3.24 12.50
C ASP A 111 -10.76 -3.64 12.24
N MET A 112 -11.09 -4.06 11.01
CA MET A 112 -12.43 -4.58 10.70
C MET A 112 -12.77 -5.85 11.49
N ASN A 113 -11.79 -6.71 11.78
CA ASN A 113 -11.97 -7.87 12.65
C ASN A 113 -12.09 -7.53 14.13
N THR A 114 -11.95 -6.26 14.51
CA THR A 114 -12.19 -5.78 15.89
C THR A 114 -13.47 -4.94 16.02
N GLN A 115 -14.05 -4.49 14.90
CA GLN A 115 -15.31 -3.74 14.93
C GLN A 115 -16.47 -4.68 15.30
N ALA A 116 -16.97 -4.52 16.51
CA ALA A 116 -18.19 -5.15 16.98
C ALA A 116 -19.41 -4.35 16.48
N THR A 117 -20.31 -5.01 15.76
CA THR A 117 -21.65 -4.48 15.44
C THR A 117 -22.71 -5.22 16.24
N ILE A 118 -23.93 -4.67 16.29
CA ILE A 118 -25.10 -5.24 17.00
C ILE A 118 -25.40 -6.70 16.55
N THR A 119 -24.94 -7.12 15.37
CA THR A 119 -25.09 -8.47 14.82
C THR A 119 -23.81 -9.33 14.86
N GLY A 120 -22.70 -8.81 15.43
CA GLY A 120 -21.41 -9.51 15.52
C GLY A 120 -20.25 -8.76 14.84
N LEU A 121 -19.12 -9.44 14.67
CA LEU A 121 -17.91 -8.89 14.02
C LEU A 121 -18.14 -8.55 12.54
N VAL A 122 -17.68 -7.37 12.10
CA VAL A 122 -17.74 -6.96 10.67
C VAL A 122 -16.87 -7.90 9.85
N ARG A 123 -17.49 -8.74 9.01
CA ARG A 123 -16.79 -9.59 8.06
C ARG A 123 -16.63 -8.83 6.75
N LEU A 124 -15.40 -8.73 6.26
CA LEU A 124 -15.16 -8.38 4.87
C LEU A 124 -15.78 -9.46 3.98
N LYS A 125 -16.71 -9.06 3.10
CA LYS A 125 -17.05 -9.86 1.92
C LYS A 125 -15.92 -9.69 0.90
N CYS A 126 -14.75 -10.29 1.18
CA CYS A 126 -13.80 -10.53 0.11
C CYS A 126 -14.46 -11.51 -0.86
N ALA A 127 -14.54 -11.14 -2.14
CA ALA A 127 -15.19 -11.85 -3.24
C ALA A 127 -15.38 -13.37 -2.99
N ASN A 128 -16.58 -13.77 -2.59
CA ASN A 128 -17.15 -15.12 -2.58
C ASN A 128 -16.37 -16.32 -1.98
N GLU A 129 -15.19 -16.13 -1.38
CA GLU A 129 -14.46 -17.21 -0.71
C GLU A 129 -14.50 -17.05 0.81
N TYR A 130 -15.04 -18.06 1.51
CA TYR A 130 -15.12 -18.11 2.97
C TYR A 130 -13.72 -18.35 3.59
N ILE A 131 -12.87 -17.33 3.61
CA ILE A 131 -11.58 -17.36 4.30
C ILE A 131 -11.77 -16.77 5.70
N SER A 132 -11.30 -17.51 6.72
CA SER A 132 -11.29 -16.99 8.10
C SER A 132 -10.51 -15.67 8.15
N PRO A 133 -11.07 -14.61 8.76
CA PRO A 133 -10.44 -13.30 8.72
C PRO A 133 -9.02 -13.25 9.31
N ILE A 134 -8.73 -14.04 10.35
CA ILE A 134 -7.38 -14.19 10.92
C ILE A 134 -6.43 -14.88 9.92
N LYS A 135 -6.89 -15.95 9.25
CA LYS A 135 -6.08 -16.63 8.23
C LYS A 135 -5.73 -15.68 7.08
N ARG A 136 -6.65 -14.78 6.71
CA ARG A 136 -6.40 -13.78 5.68
C ARG A 136 -5.35 -12.77 6.12
N GLN A 137 -5.45 -12.23 7.34
CA GLN A 137 -4.43 -11.33 7.90
C GLN A 137 -3.03 -11.94 7.85
N VAL A 138 -2.88 -13.17 8.36
CA VAL A 138 -1.61 -13.90 8.37
C VAL A 138 -1.07 -14.09 6.95
N SER A 139 -1.93 -14.48 6.01
CA SER A 139 -1.54 -14.67 4.61
C SER A 139 -1.06 -13.38 3.96
N VAL A 140 -1.73 -12.25 4.23
CA VAL A 140 -1.38 -10.95 3.66
C VAL A 140 -0.06 -10.45 4.23
N TRP A 141 0.12 -10.50 5.55
CA TRP A 141 1.38 -10.14 6.19
C TRP A 141 2.55 -10.98 5.67
N ASN A 142 2.37 -12.30 5.55
CA ASN A 142 3.42 -13.17 5.05
C ASN A 142 3.69 -12.97 3.55
N SER A 143 2.72 -12.46 2.78
CA SER A 143 2.94 -12.01 1.41
C SER A 143 3.80 -10.74 1.37
N MET A 144 3.49 -9.75 2.21
CA MET A 144 4.31 -8.54 2.39
C MET A 144 5.75 -8.91 2.74
N VAL A 145 5.95 -9.78 3.73
CA VAL A 145 7.29 -10.22 4.15
C VAL A 145 8.09 -10.82 3.00
N LYS A 146 7.46 -11.63 2.13
CA LYS A 146 8.13 -12.17 0.94
C LYS A 146 8.56 -11.06 -0.02
N LYS A 147 7.67 -10.10 -0.29
CA LYS A 147 7.99 -8.96 -1.17
C LYS A 147 9.08 -8.05 -0.58
N ASN A 148 9.05 -7.81 0.72
CA ASN A 148 10.10 -7.06 1.42
C ASN A 148 11.45 -7.77 1.38
N ARG A 149 11.50 -9.11 1.40
CA ARG A 149 12.75 -9.85 1.21
C ARG A 149 13.31 -9.67 -0.20
N LEU A 150 12.46 -9.74 -1.23
CA LEU A 150 12.87 -9.45 -2.61
C LEU A 150 13.36 -7.99 -2.75
N PHE A 151 12.70 -7.06 -2.07
CA PHE A 151 13.15 -5.67 -2.00
C PHE A 151 14.54 -5.55 -1.36
N VAL A 152 14.82 -6.28 -0.27
CA VAL A 152 16.15 -6.30 0.36
C VAL A 152 17.20 -6.90 -0.57
N GLU A 153 16.88 -7.99 -1.27
CA GLU A 153 17.79 -8.60 -2.25
C GLU A 153 18.15 -7.60 -3.36
N TRP A 154 17.15 -6.87 -3.90
CA TRP A 154 17.38 -5.79 -4.86
C TRP A 154 18.17 -4.62 -4.25
N ALA A 155 17.86 -4.20 -3.03
CA ALA A 155 18.55 -3.12 -2.33
C ALA A 155 20.04 -3.41 -2.08
N MET A 156 20.42 -4.69 -2.11
CA MET A 156 21.80 -5.15 -1.96
C MET A 156 22.48 -5.44 -3.31
N SER A 157 21.76 -5.37 -4.43
CA SER A 157 22.32 -5.56 -5.77
C SER A 157 22.92 -4.25 -6.30
N ASP A 158 23.75 -4.37 -7.35
CA ASP A 158 24.32 -3.22 -8.06
C ASP A 158 23.25 -2.39 -8.81
N ASP A 159 22.02 -2.89 -8.90
CA ASP A 159 20.90 -2.22 -9.57
C ASP A 159 20.22 -1.17 -8.68
N CYS A 160 20.54 -1.13 -7.37
CA CYS A 160 19.98 -0.14 -6.46
C CYS A 160 20.85 1.13 -6.41
N PRO A 161 20.33 2.30 -6.81
CA PRO A 161 21.11 3.54 -6.79
C PRO A 161 21.25 4.14 -5.38
N PHE A 162 20.60 3.55 -4.37
CA PHE A 162 20.58 4.07 -3.00
C PHE A 162 21.51 3.28 -2.09
N THR A 163 22.26 3.99 -1.27
CA THR A 163 23.12 3.40 -0.25
C THR A 163 22.51 3.56 1.14
N GLY A 164 22.78 2.60 2.03
CA GLY A 164 22.39 2.70 3.44
C GLY A 164 20.91 2.46 3.74
N LEU A 165 20.19 1.77 2.85
CA LEU A 165 18.82 1.29 3.10
C LEU A 165 18.78 0.42 4.36
N LYS A 166 17.85 0.72 5.28
CA LYS A 166 17.69 -0.01 6.54
C LYS A 166 16.23 -0.37 6.76
N ILE A 167 15.87 -1.57 6.33
CA ILE A 167 14.58 -2.15 6.67
C ILE A 167 14.58 -2.68 8.10
N GLN A 168 13.52 -2.39 8.85
CA GLN A 168 13.33 -2.93 10.18
C GLN A 168 12.95 -4.41 10.12
N LYS A 169 13.45 -5.18 11.09
CA LYS A 169 13.31 -6.65 11.13
C LYS A 169 11.85 -7.11 11.22
N ASN A 170 10.96 -6.33 11.83
CA ASN A 170 9.53 -6.64 11.91
C ASN A 170 8.90 -6.81 10.53
N LEU A 171 9.26 -5.96 9.54
CA LEU A 171 8.77 -6.05 8.17
C LEU A 171 9.29 -7.27 7.38
N LEU A 172 10.27 -8.00 7.94
CA LEU A 172 10.87 -9.21 7.37
C LEU A 172 10.49 -10.48 8.14
N THR A 173 9.73 -10.34 9.22
CA THR A 173 9.38 -11.44 10.12
C THR A 173 7.95 -11.90 9.82
N PRO A 174 7.75 -13.15 9.37
CA PRO A 174 6.42 -13.69 9.17
C PRO A 174 5.70 -13.83 10.50
N ILE A 175 4.36 -13.81 10.45
CA ILE A 175 3.49 -14.04 11.62
C ILE A 175 2.71 -15.34 11.45
N ASN A 176 2.22 -15.86 12.57
CA ASN A 176 1.19 -16.90 12.62
C ASN A 176 -0.15 -16.35 13.15
N ALA A 177 -1.14 -17.22 13.35
CA ALA A 177 -2.48 -16.85 13.81
C ALA A 177 -2.52 -16.19 15.21
N PHE A 178 -1.43 -16.25 15.97
CA PHE A 178 -1.26 -15.60 17.27
C PHE A 178 -0.42 -14.32 17.19
N ASN A 179 -0.08 -13.85 15.98
CA ASN A 179 0.84 -12.73 15.74
C ASN A 179 2.23 -12.93 16.38
N LEU A 180 2.66 -14.20 16.49
CA LEU A 180 3.99 -14.63 16.96
C LEU A 180 4.89 -15.01 15.79
#